data_AF-A0A4Z1NPX2-F1
#
_entry.id   AF-A0A4Z1NPX2-F1
#
_cell.length_a   1.000
_cell.length_b   1.000
_cell.length_c   1.000
_cell.angle_alpha   90.00
_cell.angle_beta   90.00
_cell.angle_gamma   90.00
#
_symmetry.space_group_name_H-M   'P 1'
#
loop_
_entity.id
_entity.type
_entity.pdbx_description
1 polymer ?
#
loop_
_entity_poly.entity_id
_entity_poly.type
_entity_poly.pdbx_seq_one_letter_code
_entity_poly.pdbx_strand_id
1 'polypeptide(L)' 'MSSNNKAAGTNSRTTDTTSEADPQVSFNQTVRDAGFRNFHEFLLSYNLRISEHDDVEEGKAILRGLFPERKNI' A
#
# COMPACT_ATOMS: atom_id res chain seq x y z
N MET A 1 -20.47 -23.94 30.59
CA MET A 1 -21.06 -23.61 29.27
C MET A 1 -20.39 -22.35 28.75
N SER A 2 -19.84 -22.41 27.53
CA SER A 2 -19.15 -21.32 26.82
C SER A 2 -20.07 -20.15 26.47
N SER A 3 -19.49 -18.95 26.37
CA SER A 3 -19.72 -17.94 25.30
C SER A 3 -18.69 -16.81 25.52
N ASN A 4 -17.55 -16.78 24.82
CA ASN A 4 -17.27 -16.41 23.41
C ASN A 4 -17.43 -14.92 23.10
N ASN A 5 -16.34 -14.19 23.31
CA ASN A 5 -16.10 -12.86 22.75
C ASN A 5 -15.96 -12.98 21.23
N LYS A 6 -16.85 -12.32 20.47
CA LYS A 6 -16.70 -12.12 19.03
C LYS A 6 -16.78 -10.63 18.70
N ALA A 7 -15.79 -9.87 19.17
CA ALA A 7 -15.48 -8.56 18.58
C ALA A 7 -14.64 -8.84 17.34
N ALA A 8 -15.28 -8.80 16.17
CA ALA A 8 -14.63 -8.91 14.88
C ALA A 8 -13.62 -7.77 14.76
N GLY A 9 -12.34 -8.14 14.66
CA GLY A 9 -11.24 -7.21 14.53
C GLY A 9 -11.41 -6.30 13.32
N THR A 10 -11.27 -5.01 13.56
CA THR A 10 -10.59 -4.14 12.61
C THR A 10 -9.48 -3.50 13.42
N ASN A 11 -8.29 -4.09 13.33
CA ASN A 11 -7.08 -3.48 13.87
C ASN A 11 -6.84 -2.19 13.08
N SER A 12 -7.45 -1.09 13.52
CA SER A 12 -6.98 0.25 13.21
C SER A 12 -5.63 0.39 13.88
N ARG A 13 -4.59 -0.05 13.18
CA ARG A 13 -3.22 0.29 13.51
C ARG A 13 -3.07 1.78 13.28
N THR A 14 -3.18 2.53 14.37
CA THR A 14 -2.53 3.82 14.55
C THR A 14 -1.06 3.66 14.16
N THR A 15 -0.63 4.36 13.11
CA THR A 15 0.78 4.61 12.83
C THR A 15 1.01 6.11 12.95
N ASP A 16 1.09 6.56 14.20
CA ASP A 16 1.75 7.81 14.54
C ASP A 16 3.05 7.41 15.25
N THR A 17 4.12 7.25 14.47
CA THR A 17 5.49 7.22 15.02
C THR A 17 6.49 7.56 13.92
N THR A 18 7.06 8.75 14.02
CA THR A 18 8.28 9.20 13.36
C THR A 18 9.37 8.15 13.50
N SER A 19 9.64 7.41 12.43
CA SER A 19 10.79 6.51 12.29
C SER A 19 11.06 6.45 10.80
N GLU A 20 12.29 6.84 10.44
CA GLU A 20 12.87 6.90 9.09
C GLU A 20 11.98 6.31 8.00
N ALA A 21 11.47 7.17 7.11
CA ALA A 21 10.48 6.83 6.11
C ALA A 21 10.84 5.53 5.37
N ASP A 22 10.32 4.40 5.87
CA ASP A 22 10.31 3.16 5.14
C ASP A 22 9.48 3.45 3.88
N PRO A 23 10.06 3.37 2.67
CA PRO A 23 9.37 3.68 1.44
C PRO A 23 8.08 2.88 1.25
N GLN A 24 7.87 1.80 2.01
CA GLN A 24 6.63 1.02 1.96
C GLN A 24 5.39 1.73 2.53
N VAL A 25 5.54 2.62 3.51
CA VAL A 25 4.37 3.32 4.10
C VAL A 25 3.85 4.39 3.14
N SER A 26 4.75 5.14 2.47
CA SER A 26 4.34 6.12 1.46
C SER A 26 3.72 5.45 0.23
N PHE A 27 4.21 4.27 -0.13
CA PHE A 27 3.72 3.52 -1.28
C PHE A 27 2.25 3.14 -1.17
N ASN A 28 1.81 2.65 0.00
CA ASN A 28 0.41 2.30 0.22
C ASN A 28 -0.51 3.52 0.19
N GLN A 29 -0.03 4.69 0.61
CA GLN A 29 -0.82 5.92 0.54
C GLN A 29 -0.95 6.39 -0.92
N THR A 30 0.14 6.37 -1.70
CA THR A 30 0.12 6.74 -3.11
C THR A 30 -0.79 5.83 -3.94
N VAL A 31 -0.81 4.52 -3.66
CA VAL A 31 -1.72 3.59 -4.32
C VAL A 31 -3.19 3.93 -4.02
N ARG A 32 -3.49 4.38 -2.79
CA ARG A 32 -4.84 4.85 -2.41
C ARG A 32 -5.21 6.16 -3.08
N ASP A 33 -4.27 7.09 -3.16
CA ASP A 33 -4.43 8.37 -3.87
C ASP A 33 -4.69 8.12 -5.38
N ALA A 34 -4.12 7.05 -5.94
CA ALA A 34 -4.38 6.58 -7.30
C ALA A 34 -5.75 5.89 -7.48
N GLY A 35 -6.52 5.71 -6.41
CA GLY A 35 -7.86 5.11 -6.42
C GLY A 35 -7.90 3.59 -6.19
N PHE A 36 -6.78 2.95 -5.87
CA PHE A 36 -6.71 1.51 -5.63
C PHE A 36 -6.70 1.20 -4.13
N ARG A 37 -7.26 0.05 -3.73
CA ARG A 37 -7.36 -0.32 -2.31
C ARG A 37 -6.02 -0.74 -1.72
N ASN A 38 -5.18 -1.37 -2.55
CA ASN A 38 -3.86 -1.86 -2.19
C ASN A 38 -2.99 -2.05 -3.44
N PHE A 39 -1.68 -2.24 -3.24
CA PHE A 39 -0.73 -2.37 -4.34
C PHE A 39 -0.98 -3.58 -5.24
N HIS A 40 -1.50 -4.68 -4.67
CA HIS A 40 -1.85 -5.86 -5.45
C HIS A 40 -2.92 -5.54 -6.51
N GLU A 41 -3.98 -4.83 -6.14
CA GLU A 41 -5.03 -4.40 -7.07
C GLU A 41 -4.50 -3.44 -8.14
N PHE A 42 -3.59 -2.55 -7.75
CA PHE A 42 -2.85 -1.70 -8.70
C PHE A 42 -2.06 -2.55 -9.71
N LEU A 43 -1.25 -3.52 -9.26
CA LEU A 43 -0.48 -4.41 -10.15
C LEU A 43 -1.40 -5.15 -11.12
N LEU A 44 -2.50 -5.71 -10.62
CA LEU A 44 -3.48 -6.41 -11.46
C LEU A 44 -4.07 -5.50 -12.56
N SER A 45 -4.24 -4.20 -12.30
CA SER A 45 -4.73 -3.25 -13.32
C SER A 45 -3.77 -3.05 -14.49
N TYR A 46 -2.47 -3.29 -14.27
CA TYR A 46 -1.42 -3.29 -15.29
C TYR A 46 -1.06 -4.71 -15.77
N ASN A 47 -1.85 -5.72 -15.37
CA ASN A 47 -1.61 -7.13 -15.67
C ASN A 47 -0.28 -7.67 -15.10
N LEU A 48 0.20 -7.06 -14.02
CA LEU A 48 1.42 -7.42 -13.28
C LEU A 48 1.08 -8.32 -12.08
N ARG A 49 2.02 -9.19 -11.68
CA ARG A 49 1.84 -10.19 -10.61
C ARG A 49 2.70 -9.87 -9.40
N ILE A 50 2.10 -9.90 -8.22
CA ILE A 50 2.85 -9.69 -6.96
C ILE A 50 3.85 -10.82 -6.64
N SER A 51 3.68 -12.00 -7.25
CA SER A 51 4.58 -13.14 -7.08
C SER A 51 5.86 -13.03 -7.91
N GLU A 52 5.86 -12.19 -8.95
CA GLU A 52 7.01 -11.97 -9.81
C GLU A 52 7.76 -10.72 -9.34
N HIS A 53 9.05 -10.86 -9.06
CA HIS A 53 9.85 -9.75 -8.54
C HIS A 53 9.95 -8.59 -9.54
N ASP A 54 10.14 -8.93 -10.82
CA ASP A 54 10.28 -7.94 -11.90
C ASP A 54 9.00 -7.11 -12.05
N ASP A 55 7.83 -7.76 -12.02
CA ASP A 55 6.51 -7.12 -12.05
C ASP A 55 6.30 -6.16 -10.85
N VAL A 56 6.80 -6.54 -9.67
CA VAL A 56 6.73 -5.68 -8.48
C VAL A 56 7.59 -4.44 -8.64
N GLU A 57 8.79 -4.55 -9.20
CA GLU A 57 9.67 -3.41 -9.47
C GLU A 57 9.11 -2.52 -10.59
N GLU A 58 8.53 -3.10 -11.64
CA GLU A 58 7.82 -2.35 -12.68
C GLU A 58 6.64 -1.56 -12.09
N GLY A 59 5.80 -2.20 -11.27
CA GLY A 59 4.69 -1.52 -10.62
C GLY A 59 5.13 -0.37 -9.73
N LYS A 60 6.26 -0.52 -9.01
CA LYS A 60 6.85 0.57 -8.23
C LYS A 60 7.32 1.72 -9.12
N ALA A 61 7.96 1.42 -10.24
CA ALA A 61 8.43 2.43 -11.19
C ALA A 61 7.26 3.22 -11.79
N ILE A 62 6.18 2.54 -12.19
CA ILE A 62 4.95 3.17 -12.71
C ILE A 62 4.36 4.10 -11.66
N LEU A 63 4.19 3.61 -10.43
CA LEU A 63 3.60 4.41 -9.36
C LEU A 63 4.45 5.65 -9.04
N ARG A 64 5.78 5.51 -9.05
CA ARG A 64 6.73 6.61 -8.86
C ARG A 64 6.68 7.64 -10.00
N GLY A 65 6.40 7.20 -11.23
CA GLY A 65 6.23 8.08 -12.39
C GLY A 65 4.90 8.84 -12.40
N LEU A 66 3.82 8.19 -11.92
CA LEU A 66 2.48 8.81 -11.83
C LEU A 66 2.39 9.81 -10.67
N PHE A 67 3.06 9.50 -9.56
CA PHE A 67 3.06 10.32 -8.35
C PHE A 67 4.51 10.58 -7.94
N PRO A 68 5.28 11.33 -8.75
CA PRO A 68 6.56 11.80 -8.30
C PRO A 68 6.26 12.62 -7.05
N GLU A 69 6.84 12.21 -5.92
CA GLU A 69 6.69 12.87 -4.63
C GLU A 69 6.36 14.35 -4.83
N ARG A 70 5.18 14.78 -4.34
CA ARG A 70 4.82 16.19 -4.35
C ARG A 70 5.89 16.91 -3.54
N LYS A 71 6.94 17.36 -4.21
CA LYS A 71 7.92 18.28 -3.66
C LYS A 71 7.13 19.53 -3.37
N ASN A 72 6.78 19.72 -2.10
CA ASN A 72 6.38 21.01 -1.57
C ASN A 72 7.57 21.96 -1.85
N ILE A 73 7.42 22.76 -2.90
CA ILE A 73 8.23 23.93 -3.22
C ILE A 73 7.66 25.13 -2.47
#